data_AF-A0A1M7SAC0-F1
#
_entry.id   AF-A0A1M7SAC0-F1
#
_cell.length_a   1.000
_cell.length_b   1.000
_cell.length_c   1.000
_cell.angle_alpha   90.00
_cell.angle_beta   90.00
_cell.angle_gamma   90.00
#
_symmetry.space_group_name_H-M   'P 1'
#
loop_
_entity.id
_entity.type
_entity.pdbx_description
1 polymer ?
#
loop_
_entity_poly.entity_id
_entity_poly.type
_entity_poly.pdbx_seq_one_letter_code
_entity_poly.pdbx_strand_id
1 'polypeptide(L)'
;MMRSNRLVALTIGTAFVAMQSAPAVAEGTSAGTTITNTATIDFRVGGIDQTEVVDTDSFDVDRKVNFVVTRASDPTTSVSPGEAGAVIAFDVGNLSNDAIDLVLAVTQSGTDDFDADNVTIYIDDGDNIFGGTDVAASLIDEIAADATVRVFVVSDISLAQSNGCPPSAPMAQI
;
A
#
# COMPACT_ATOMS: atom_id res chain seq x y z
N MET A 1 77.37 -17.47 5.78
CA MET A 1 76.65 -16.28 5.32
C MET A 1 75.44 -16.75 4.51
N MET A 2 74.28 -16.13 4.76
CA MET A 2 72.93 -16.66 4.55
C MET A 2 72.48 -16.68 3.08
N ARG A 3 71.60 -17.63 2.74
CA ARG A 3 70.19 -17.43 2.30
C ARG A 3 69.69 -18.68 1.57
N SER A 4 68.87 -19.49 2.25
CA SER A 4 68.09 -20.54 1.57
C SER A 4 66.70 -19.98 1.28
N ASN A 5 66.37 -19.90 -0.01
CA ASN A 5 65.12 -19.34 -0.52
C ASN A 5 63.91 -20.05 0.08
N ARG A 6 63.02 -19.30 0.74
CA ARG A 6 61.69 -19.80 1.12
C ARG A 6 60.89 -19.93 -0.18
N LEU A 7 60.69 -21.17 -0.64
CA LEU A 7 59.79 -21.48 -1.75
C LEU A 7 58.37 -21.14 -1.30
N VAL A 8 57.86 -20.01 -1.77
CA VAL A 8 56.44 -19.68 -1.68
C VAL A 8 55.75 -20.52 -2.74
N ALA A 9 55.14 -21.64 -2.33
CA ALA A 9 54.30 -22.44 -3.21
C ALA A 9 53.03 -21.65 -3.51
N LEU A 10 52.88 -21.21 -4.76
CA LEU A 10 51.65 -20.62 -5.27
C LEU A 10 50.65 -21.77 -5.50
N THR A 11 49.88 -22.11 -4.48
CA THR A 11 48.80 -23.12 -4.56
C THR A 11 47.64 -22.51 -5.34
N ILE A 12 47.43 -22.99 -6.56
CA ILE A 12 46.24 -22.65 -7.36
C ILE A 12 45.07 -23.45 -6.77
N GLY A 13 44.25 -22.81 -5.94
CA GLY A 13 43.02 -23.40 -5.41
C GLY A 13 41.86 -23.19 -6.38
N THR A 14 41.10 -24.24 -6.67
CA THR A 14 39.84 -24.14 -7.42
C THR A 14 38.71 -23.92 -6.41
N ALA A 15 38.15 -22.71 -6.36
CA ALA A 15 36.97 -22.40 -5.54
C ALA A 15 35.70 -22.63 -6.38
N PHE A 16 34.71 -23.32 -5.81
CA PHE A 16 33.37 -23.45 -6.40
C PHE A 16 32.45 -22.50 -5.66
N VAL A 17 32.07 -21.39 -6.30
CA VAL A 17 31.15 -20.41 -5.70
C VAL A 17 29.72 -20.79 -6.10
N ALA A 18 28.98 -21.41 -5.19
CA ALA A 18 27.56 -21.65 -5.36
C ALA A 18 26.78 -20.44 -4.81
N MET A 19 26.34 -19.55 -5.70
CA MET A 19 25.43 -18.44 -5.35
C MET A 19 24.01 -19.01 -5.20
N GLN A 20 23.59 -19.35 -3.98
CA GLN A 20 22.19 -19.67 -3.70
C GLN A 20 21.49 -18.42 -3.15
N SER A 21 21.08 -17.51 -4.05
CA SER A 21 20.14 -16.46 -3.68
C SER A 21 18.75 -17.08 -3.58
N ALA A 22 18.18 -17.18 -2.39
CA ALA A 22 16.72 -17.27 -2.28
C ALA A 22 16.18 -15.87 -2.65
N PRO A 23 15.52 -15.68 -3.80
CA PRO A 23 14.94 -14.38 -4.10
C PRO A 23 13.89 -14.08 -3.01
N ALA A 24 14.08 -12.98 -2.29
CA ALA A 24 12.99 -12.39 -1.54
C ALA A 24 11.97 -11.92 -2.57
N VAL A 25 10.78 -12.51 -2.56
CA VAL A 25 9.67 -12.07 -3.40
C VAL A 25 9.22 -10.72 -2.84
N ALA A 26 9.65 -9.63 -3.46
CA ALA A 26 9.46 -8.27 -2.96
C ALA A 26 8.01 -7.76 -3.09
N GLU A 27 7.18 -8.43 -3.90
CA GLU A 27 5.74 -8.16 -3.91
C GLU A 27 5.13 -8.71 -2.60
N GLY A 28 4.59 -7.80 -1.78
CA GLY A 28 4.00 -8.14 -0.48
C GLY A 28 4.99 -8.24 0.70
N THR A 29 6.25 -7.82 0.55
CA THR A 29 7.15 -7.74 1.73
C THR A 29 6.87 -6.47 2.52
N SER A 30 6.51 -6.62 3.80
CA SER A 30 6.21 -5.49 4.68
C SER A 30 7.37 -4.51 4.80
N ALA A 31 7.08 -3.21 4.84
CA ALA A 31 8.08 -2.18 5.12
C ALA A 31 8.82 -2.48 6.44
N GLY A 32 10.11 -2.15 6.49
CA GLY A 32 10.97 -2.43 7.64
C GLY A 32 11.40 -3.89 7.78
N THR A 33 10.99 -4.80 6.88
CA THR A 33 11.54 -6.16 6.85
C THR A 33 13.01 -6.11 6.46
N THR A 34 13.91 -6.63 7.31
CA THR A 34 15.32 -6.78 6.96
C THR A 34 15.52 -7.97 6.04
N ILE A 35 16.05 -7.71 4.85
CA ILE A 35 16.50 -8.72 3.91
C ILE A 35 17.99 -8.95 4.13
N THR A 36 18.38 -10.19 4.38
CA THR A 36 19.78 -10.60 4.55
C THR A 36 20.21 -11.49 3.38
N ASN A 37 21.27 -11.09 2.68
CA ASN A 37 21.96 -11.91 1.71
C ASN A 37 23.15 -12.59 2.38
N THR A 38 23.25 -13.91 2.25
CA THR A 38 24.36 -14.69 2.78
C THR A 38 25.20 -15.25 1.64
N ALA A 39 26.49 -14.92 1.63
CA ALA A 39 27.47 -15.48 0.71
C ALA A 39 28.30 -16.54 1.43
N THR A 40 28.39 -17.72 0.82
CA THR A 40 29.10 -18.87 1.38
C THR A 40 30.20 -19.33 0.42
N ILE A 41 31.43 -19.48 0.93
CA ILE A 41 32.58 -20.02 0.21
C ILE A 41 32.99 -21.33 0.86
N ASP A 42 32.78 -22.41 0.12
CA ASP A 42 33.36 -23.73 0.39
C ASP A 42 34.56 -23.97 -0.53
N PHE A 43 35.67 -24.45 0.02
CA PHE A 43 36.90 -24.64 -0.73
C PHE A 43 37.79 -25.75 -0.15
N ARG A 44 38.65 -26.28 -1.01
CA ARG A 44 39.63 -27.32 -0.67
C ARG A 44 41.05 -26.83 -0.88
N VAL A 45 41.96 -27.22 0.01
CA VAL A 45 43.40 -27.00 -0.15
C VAL A 45 44.08 -28.36 -0.21
N GLY A 46 44.73 -28.67 -1.34
CA GLY A 46 45.35 -29.98 -1.54
C GLY A 46 44.38 -31.16 -1.50
N GLY A 47 43.10 -30.93 -1.85
CA GLY A 47 42.03 -31.94 -1.79
C GLY A 47 41.39 -32.11 -0.40
N ILE A 48 41.83 -31.36 0.61
CA ILE A 48 41.25 -31.38 1.96
C ILE A 48 40.24 -30.23 2.11
N ASP A 49 39.03 -30.54 2.54
CA ASP A 49 37.98 -29.55 2.85
C ASP A 49 38.47 -28.54 3.89
N GLN A 50 38.16 -27.26 3.66
CA GLN A 50 38.44 -26.18 4.59
C GLN A 50 37.19 -25.80 5.37
N THR A 51 37.38 -25.01 6.43
CA THR A 51 36.24 -24.38 7.10
C THR A 51 35.57 -23.41 6.13
N GLU A 52 34.26 -23.57 5.96
CA GLU A 52 33.43 -22.69 5.16
C GLU A 52 33.54 -21.24 5.67
N VAL A 53 33.70 -20.30 4.73
CA VAL A 53 33.68 -18.87 5.03
C VAL A 53 32.30 -18.34 4.66
N VAL A 54 31.65 -17.69 5.62
CA VAL A 54 30.32 -17.11 5.46
C VAL A 54 30.41 -15.62 5.74
N ASP A 55 29.82 -14.82 4.86
CA ASP A 55 29.65 -13.38 5.05
C ASP A 55 28.21 -12.97 4.71
N THR A 56 27.77 -11.86 5.27
CA THR A 56 26.38 -11.40 5.13
C THR A 56 26.29 -9.91 4.87
N ASP A 57 25.35 -9.52 4.03
CA ASP A 57 24.94 -8.13 3.84
C ASP A 57 23.43 -7.98 4.01
N SER A 58 22.97 -6.82 4.49
CA SER A 58 21.56 -6.62 4.82
C SER A 58 21.05 -5.24 4.45
N PHE A 59 19.78 -5.16 4.07
CA PHE A 59 19.05 -3.92 3.87
C PHE A 59 17.61 -4.06 4.32
N ASP A 60 16.96 -2.96 4.68
CA ASP A 60 15.55 -2.93 5.05
C ASP A 60 14.66 -2.56 3.86
N VAL A 61 13.46 -3.13 3.82
CA VAL A 61 12.47 -2.80 2.81
C VAL A 61 11.88 -1.42 3.08
N ASP A 62 12.01 -0.52 2.10
CA ASP A 62 11.39 0.80 2.15
C ASP A 62 9.85 0.72 2.05
N ARG A 63 9.21 1.76 2.60
CA ARG A 63 7.75 1.90 2.51
C ARG A 63 7.34 2.47 1.16
N LYS A 64 6.50 1.73 0.44
CA LYS A 64 5.75 2.17 -0.74
C LYS A 64 4.38 2.64 -0.27
N VAL A 65 4.01 3.88 -0.58
CA VAL A 65 2.65 4.41 -0.36
C VAL A 65 1.89 4.38 -1.67
N ASN A 66 0.81 3.62 -1.71
CA ASN A 66 -0.05 3.47 -2.88
C ASN A 66 -1.46 3.11 -2.41
N PHE A 67 -2.46 3.89 -2.81
CA PHE A 67 -3.85 3.64 -2.44
C PHE A 67 -4.75 3.92 -3.64
N VAL A 68 -5.97 3.42 -3.56
CA VAL A 68 -6.99 3.64 -4.58
C VAL A 68 -8.32 3.99 -3.90
N VAL A 69 -9.05 4.90 -4.51
CA VAL A 69 -10.43 5.21 -4.12
C VAL A 69 -11.32 4.92 -5.31
N THR A 70 -12.28 4.04 -5.13
CA THR A 70 -13.23 3.66 -6.19
C THR A 70 -14.65 3.80 -5.69
N ARG A 71 -15.56 4.32 -6.51
CA ARG A 71 -16.99 4.28 -6.18
C ARG A 71 -17.47 2.83 -6.11
N ALA A 72 -18.23 2.50 -5.06
CA ALA A 72 -18.75 1.15 -4.83
C ALA A 72 -19.98 0.82 -5.69
N SER A 73 -20.65 1.82 -6.28
CA SER A 73 -21.83 1.66 -7.14
C SER A 73 -21.80 2.60 -8.35
N ASP A 74 -22.84 2.52 -9.21
CA ASP A 74 -22.98 3.23 -10.50
C ASP A 74 -22.45 4.68 -10.44
N PRO A 75 -21.69 5.13 -11.47
CA PRO A 75 -21.09 6.47 -11.49
C PRO A 75 -22.09 7.62 -11.39
N THR A 76 -23.40 7.38 -11.58
CA THR A 76 -24.42 8.42 -11.36
C THR A 76 -25.27 8.08 -10.15
N THR A 77 -25.21 8.94 -9.13
CA THR A 77 -26.26 8.98 -8.11
C THR A 77 -27.44 9.71 -8.76
N SER A 78 -28.68 9.38 -8.45
CA SER A 78 -29.83 10.22 -8.86
C SER A 78 -30.42 10.78 -7.60
N VAL A 79 -30.57 12.10 -7.55
CA VAL A 79 -31.16 12.79 -6.41
C VAL A 79 -32.33 13.66 -6.82
N SER A 80 -33.20 13.95 -5.87
CA SER A 80 -34.30 14.90 -6.03
C SER A 80 -33.95 16.25 -5.40
N PRO A 81 -34.43 17.38 -5.95
CA PRO A 81 -34.32 18.66 -5.27
C PRO A 81 -34.95 18.61 -3.87
N GLY A 82 -34.21 19.05 -2.84
CA GLY A 82 -34.63 18.96 -1.45
C GLY A 82 -34.45 17.59 -0.79
N GLU A 83 -33.81 16.63 -1.46
CA GLU A 83 -33.45 15.34 -0.86
C GLU A 83 -32.44 15.54 0.27
N ALA A 84 -32.76 15.02 1.45
CA ALA A 84 -31.85 15.02 2.59
C ALA A 84 -31.18 13.65 2.72
N GLY A 85 -29.91 13.64 3.10
CA GLY A 85 -29.15 12.41 3.32
C GLY A 85 -28.92 11.57 2.06
N ALA A 86 -28.68 12.21 0.91
CA ALA A 86 -28.22 11.52 -0.30
C ALA A 86 -26.85 10.89 -0.05
N VAL A 87 -26.70 9.61 -0.41
CA VAL A 87 -25.52 8.80 -0.06
C VAL A 87 -24.72 8.39 -1.31
N ILE A 88 -23.40 8.50 -1.22
CA ILE A 88 -22.46 7.94 -2.19
C ILE A 88 -21.45 7.07 -1.46
N ALA A 89 -21.27 5.82 -1.90
CA ALA A 89 -20.33 4.89 -1.31
C ALA A 89 -19.01 4.82 -2.08
N PHE A 90 -17.89 4.79 -1.36
CA PHE A 90 -16.55 4.60 -1.89
C PHE A 90 -15.83 3.49 -1.15
N ASP A 91 -15.07 2.70 -1.89
CA ASP A 91 -14.10 1.75 -1.38
C ASP A 91 -12.71 2.39 -1.44
N VAL A 92 -12.04 2.43 -0.29
CA VAL A 92 -10.68 2.95 -0.12
C VAL A 92 -9.75 1.77 0.12
N GLY A 93 -8.95 1.42 -0.89
CA GLY A 93 -8.02 0.29 -0.86
C GLY A 93 -6.58 0.72 -0.59
N ASN A 94 -5.91 0.06 0.35
CA ASN A 94 -4.47 0.23 0.57
C ASN A 94 -3.67 -0.79 -0.25
N LEU A 95 -2.97 -0.32 -1.28
CA LEU A 95 -2.06 -1.10 -2.14
C LEU A 95 -0.58 -0.88 -1.79
N SER A 96 -0.33 -0.36 -0.59
CA SER A 96 0.99 -0.15 0.02
C SER A 96 1.52 -1.46 0.58
N ASN A 97 2.80 -1.50 0.92
CA ASN A 97 3.41 -2.63 1.63
C ASN A 97 3.46 -2.42 3.15
N ASP A 98 2.63 -1.53 3.68
CA ASP A 98 2.51 -1.24 5.10
C ASP A 98 1.12 -0.66 5.36
N ALA A 99 0.72 -0.59 6.62
CA ALA A 99 -0.49 0.12 6.97
C ALA A 99 -0.37 1.63 6.67
N ILE A 100 -1.48 2.26 6.35
CA ILE A 100 -1.55 3.69 6.07
C ILE A 100 -2.72 4.35 6.79
N ASP A 101 -2.51 5.59 7.20
CA ASP A 101 -3.54 6.50 7.67
C ASP A 101 -3.92 7.47 6.56
N LEU A 102 -5.22 7.71 6.38
CA LEU A 102 -5.72 8.63 5.37
C LEU A 102 -6.63 9.67 6.00
N VAL A 103 -6.24 10.94 5.87
CA VAL A 103 -7.12 12.08 6.19
C VAL A 103 -8.17 12.20 5.09
N LEU A 104 -9.43 12.34 5.49
CA LEU A 104 -10.55 12.46 4.58
C LEU A 104 -10.98 13.92 4.46
N ALA A 105 -11.13 14.38 3.24
CA ALA A 105 -11.66 15.69 2.92
C ALA A 105 -12.63 15.60 1.75
N VAL A 106 -13.69 16.40 1.79
CA VAL A 106 -14.62 16.56 0.67
C VAL A 106 -14.24 17.82 -0.08
N THR A 107 -14.13 17.71 -1.40
CA THR A 107 -14.07 18.85 -2.30
C THR A 107 -15.17 18.69 -3.35
N GLN A 108 -15.97 19.74 -3.55
CA GLN A 108 -16.94 19.83 -4.63
C GLN A 108 -16.34 20.70 -5.72
N SER A 109 -16.16 20.12 -6.90
CA SER A 109 -15.56 20.82 -8.04
C SER A 109 -16.66 21.52 -8.81
N GLY A 110 -16.60 22.84 -8.93
CA GLY A 110 -17.63 23.70 -9.55
C GLY A 110 -17.78 23.59 -11.07
N THR A 111 -17.61 22.39 -11.62
CA THR A 111 -17.96 22.05 -13.00
C THR A 111 -19.36 21.45 -13.13
N ASP A 112 -20.03 21.16 -12.01
CA ASP A 112 -21.41 20.72 -11.96
C ASP A 112 -22.40 21.89 -11.78
N ASP A 113 -23.69 21.56 -11.84
CA ASP A 113 -24.77 22.55 -11.79
C ASP A 113 -25.04 23.04 -10.35
N PHE A 114 -24.56 22.32 -9.33
CA PHE A 114 -24.73 22.68 -7.92
C PHE A 114 -23.79 21.95 -6.95
N ASP A 115 -23.51 22.62 -5.84
CA ASP A 115 -22.88 22.03 -4.65
C ASP A 115 -23.92 21.45 -3.69
N ALA A 116 -23.64 20.30 -3.09
CA ALA A 116 -24.42 19.72 -2.00
C ALA A 116 -24.10 20.39 -0.65
N ASP A 117 -25.09 20.45 0.23
CA ASP A 117 -24.97 21.01 1.57
C ASP A 117 -24.68 19.89 2.61
N ASN A 118 -24.22 20.29 3.80
CA ASN A 118 -24.10 19.40 4.97
C ASN A 118 -23.33 18.09 4.72
N VAL A 119 -22.25 18.16 3.92
CA VAL A 119 -21.52 16.95 3.53
C VAL A 119 -20.71 16.39 4.70
N THR A 120 -20.94 15.11 5.01
CA THR A 120 -20.26 14.36 6.08
C THR A 120 -19.81 13.00 5.56
N ILE A 121 -18.63 12.55 6.00
CA ILE A 121 -18.10 11.23 5.66
C ILE A 121 -18.29 10.29 6.86
N TYR A 122 -18.77 9.08 6.59
CA TYR A 122 -18.95 8.01 7.55
C TYR A 122 -18.13 6.78 7.16
N ILE A 123 -17.54 6.10 8.13
CA ILE A 123 -16.89 4.79 7.94
C ILE A 123 -17.93 3.70 8.15
N ASP A 124 -18.00 2.77 7.21
CA ASP A 124 -18.88 1.60 7.21
C ASP A 124 -18.57 0.66 8.37
N ASP A 125 -19.60 0.07 8.97
CA ASP A 125 -19.47 -0.88 10.07
C ASP A 125 -19.19 -2.34 9.63
N GLY A 126 -19.10 -2.57 8.31
CA GLY A 126 -18.84 -3.86 7.68
C GLY A 126 -20.06 -4.50 7.01
N ASP A 127 -21.26 -3.91 7.14
CA ASP A 127 -22.48 -4.43 6.51
C ASP A 127 -22.69 -3.96 5.06
N ASN A 128 -21.87 -3.00 4.59
CA ASN A 128 -21.88 -2.41 3.26
C ASN A 128 -23.11 -1.55 2.93
N ILE A 129 -23.87 -1.12 3.94
CA ILE A 129 -25.13 -0.39 3.81
C ILE A 129 -25.08 0.81 4.76
N PHE A 130 -25.27 2.01 4.22
CA PHE A 130 -25.33 3.19 5.09
C PHE A 130 -26.47 3.09 6.11
N GLY A 131 -26.13 3.23 7.39
CA GLY A 131 -26.99 2.97 8.53
C GLY A 131 -26.58 3.72 9.81
N GLY A 132 -27.35 3.53 10.87
CA GLY A 132 -27.16 4.26 12.13
C GLY A 132 -25.96 3.83 12.97
N THR A 133 -25.28 2.76 12.56
CA THR A 133 -24.08 2.21 13.21
C THR A 133 -22.77 2.73 12.60
N ASP A 134 -22.85 3.37 11.42
CA ASP A 134 -21.70 4.00 10.79
C ASP A 134 -21.22 5.22 11.57
N VAL A 135 -19.90 5.45 11.54
CA VAL A 135 -19.26 6.47 12.37
C VAL A 135 -18.74 7.62 11.51
N ALA A 136 -19.18 8.84 11.81
CA ALA A 136 -18.65 10.03 11.16
C ALA A 136 -17.14 10.18 11.45
N ALA A 137 -16.34 10.35 10.40
CA ALA A 137 -14.89 10.38 10.51
C ALA A 137 -14.25 11.39 9.55
N SER A 138 -13.10 11.92 9.97
CA SER A 138 -12.21 12.76 9.14
C SER A 138 -10.86 12.07 8.86
N LEU A 139 -10.73 10.83 9.31
CA LEU A 139 -9.53 10.00 9.28
C LEU A 139 -9.99 8.55 9.16
N ILE A 140 -9.37 7.79 8.25
CA ILE A 140 -9.33 6.33 8.35
C ILE A 140 -8.00 5.99 9.01
N ASP A 141 -8.10 5.45 10.22
CA ASP A 141 -6.95 5.06 11.05
C ASP A 141 -6.55 3.62 10.69
N GLU A 142 -5.28 3.43 10.35
CA GLU A 142 -4.64 2.13 10.17
C GLU A 142 -5.35 1.20 9.16
N ILE A 143 -5.35 1.58 7.88
CA ILE A 143 -5.74 0.66 6.81
C ILE A 143 -4.60 -0.32 6.58
N ALA A 144 -4.75 -1.59 6.97
CA ALA A 144 -3.75 -2.63 6.73
C ALA A 144 -3.39 -2.79 5.24
N ALA A 145 -2.20 -3.27 4.95
CA ALA A 145 -1.79 -3.59 3.57
C ALA A 145 -2.78 -4.57 2.94
N ASP A 146 -3.14 -4.32 1.67
CA ASP A 146 -4.14 -5.06 0.89
C ASP A 146 -5.58 -5.04 1.46
N ALA A 147 -5.84 -4.24 2.50
CA ALA A 147 -7.18 -4.05 3.05
C ALA A 147 -7.96 -2.97 2.29
N THR A 148 -9.28 -3.06 2.38
CA THR A 148 -10.22 -2.07 1.84
C THR A 148 -11.18 -1.65 2.94
N VAL A 149 -11.38 -0.34 3.09
CA VAL A 149 -12.38 0.25 3.98
C VAL A 149 -13.43 0.95 3.14
N ARG A 150 -14.71 0.72 3.45
CA ARG A 150 -15.81 1.44 2.82
C ARG A 150 -16.13 2.71 3.59
N VAL A 151 -16.40 3.78 2.84
CA VAL A 151 -16.88 5.04 3.38
C VAL A 151 -18.12 5.52 2.63
N PHE A 152 -19.01 6.19 3.35
CA PHE A 152 -20.18 6.83 2.82
C PHE A 152 -20.04 8.34 2.91
N VAL A 153 -20.21 9.02 1.78
CA VAL A 153 -20.35 10.47 1.72
C VAL A 153 -21.84 10.78 1.70
N VAL A 154 -22.30 11.46 2.74
CA VAL A 154 -23.72 11.80 2.95
C VAL A 154 -23.87 13.29 2.86
N SER A 155 -24.88 13.75 2.12
CA SER A 155 -25.09 15.18 1.84
C SER A 155 -26.56 15.52 1.65
N ASP A 156 -26.89 16.79 1.76
CA ASP A 156 -28.23 17.33 1.50
C ASP A 156 -28.26 18.07 0.16
N ILE A 157 -29.35 17.93 -0.58
CA ILE A 157 -29.53 18.50 -1.92
C ILE A 157 -30.44 19.71 -1.84
N SER A 158 -29.94 20.86 -2.25
CA SER A 158 -30.68 22.13 -2.16
C SER A 158 -32.01 22.11 -2.93
N LEU A 159 -33.03 22.79 -2.39
CA LEU A 159 -34.36 22.96 -2.99
C LEU A 159 -34.36 23.79 -4.29
N ALA A 160 -33.27 24.51 -4.57
CA ALA A 160 -33.17 25.37 -5.75
C ALA A 160 -32.89 24.62 -7.07
N GLN A 161 -32.71 23.29 -7.01
CA GLN A 161 -32.34 22.48 -8.17
C GLN A 161 -33.55 22.12 -9.04
N SER A 162 -33.38 22.11 -10.37
CA SER A 162 -34.42 21.64 -11.31
C SER A 162 -34.45 20.10 -11.39
N ASN A 163 -35.64 19.52 -11.45
CA ASN A 163 -35.85 18.07 -11.52
C ASN A 163 -35.17 17.44 -12.76
N GLY A 164 -34.38 16.37 -12.57
CA GLY A 164 -33.73 15.64 -13.67
C GLY A 164 -32.30 16.07 -14.03
N CYS A 165 -31.62 16.84 -13.18
CA CYS A 165 -30.19 17.08 -13.28
C CYS A 165 -29.41 15.92 -12.63
N PRO A 166 -28.65 15.09 -13.38
CA PRO A 166 -27.87 14.02 -12.76
C PRO A 166 -26.70 14.63 -11.96
N PRO A 167 -26.53 14.33 -10.66
CA PRO A 167 -25.32 14.70 -9.95
C PRO A 167 -24.15 13.98 -10.60
N SER A 168 -23.13 14.76 -10.96
CA SER A 168 -21.93 14.22 -11.59
C SER A 168 -21.20 13.30 -10.61
N ALA A 169 -20.49 12.30 -11.15
CA ALA A 169 -19.73 11.39 -10.31
C ALA A 169 -18.72 12.18 -9.49
N PRO A 170 -18.67 12.07 -8.15
CA PRO A 170 -17.60 12.71 -7.42
C PRO A 170 -16.32 12.04 -7.86
N MET A 171 -15.47 12.80 -8.54
CA MET A 171 -14.07 12.46 -8.62
C MET A 171 -13.52 12.75 -7.23
N ALA A 172 -13.56 11.74 -6.36
CA ALA A 172 -12.83 11.78 -5.10
C ALA A 172 -11.34 11.84 -5.45
N GLN A 173 -10.79 13.05 -5.52
CA GLN A 173 -9.37 13.27 -5.33
C GLN A 173 -9.16 13.54 -3.84
N ILE A 174 -8.63 12.53 -3.16
CA ILE A 174 -7.93 12.66 -1.88
C ILE A 174 -6.46 12.91 -2.21
#